data_AF-A0A643EXB4-F1
#
_entry.id   AF-A0A643EXB4-F1
#
_cell.length_a   1.000
_cell.length_b   1.000
_cell.length_c   1.000
_cell.angle_alpha   90.00
_cell.angle_beta   90.00
_cell.angle_gamma   90.00
#
_symmetry.space_group_name_H-M   'P 1'
#
loop_
_entity.id
_entity.type
_entity.pdbx_description
1 polymer ?
#
loop_
_entity_poly.entity_id
_entity_poly.type
_entity_poly.pdbx_seq_one_letter_code
_entity_poly.pdbx_strand_id
1 'polypeptide(L)'
;MKALLNQISDYRFQVALPESYALKFERRSVHLDADRLGVHSIHHMAKKAGIHFCVFSFSDERSRNAFMRRHGGKVFETSEWEQVVVE
;
A
#
# COMPACT_ATOMS: atom_id res chain seq x y z
N MET A 1 -20.94 -1.76 -5.79
CA MET A 1 -19.75 -0.98 -5.40
C MET A 1 -19.59 -0.72 -3.89
N LYS A 2 -20.51 -1.13 -2.99
CA LYS A 2 -20.32 -0.99 -1.53
C LYS A 2 -19.47 -2.10 -0.87
N ALA A 3 -19.38 -3.28 -1.47
CA ALA A 3 -18.71 -4.43 -0.84
C ALA A 3 -17.18 -4.31 -0.80
N LEU A 4 -16.56 -3.68 -1.81
CA LEU A 4 -15.10 -3.47 -1.86
C LEU A 4 -14.61 -2.40 -0.88
N LEU A 5 -15.43 -1.38 -0.62
CA LEU A 5 -15.12 -0.34 0.38
C LEU A 5 -15.00 -0.94 1.79
N ASN A 6 -15.81 -1.94 2.13
CA ASN A 6 -15.71 -2.63 3.41
C ASN A 6 -14.45 -3.51 3.51
N GLN A 7 -13.96 -4.10 2.41
CA GLN A 7 -12.74 -4.92 2.44
C GLN A 7 -11.45 -4.09 2.58
N ILE A 8 -11.42 -2.89 2.03
CA ILE A 8 -10.26 -1.98 2.16
C ILE A 8 -10.21 -1.41 3.59
N SER A 9 -11.37 -1.26 4.22
CA SER A 9 -11.54 -0.79 5.60
C SER A 9 -11.13 -1.81 6.67
N ASP A 10 -10.99 -3.09 6.33
CA ASP A 10 -10.67 -4.13 7.33
C ASP A 10 -9.18 -4.16 7.70
N TYR A 11 -8.30 -3.62 6.87
CA TYR A 11 -6.87 -3.58 7.15
C TYR A 11 -6.45 -2.24 7.75
N ARG A 12 -6.39 -2.20 9.08
CA ARG A 12 -6.03 -1.02 9.88
C ARG A 12 -4.61 -0.50 9.64
N PHE A 13 -3.75 -1.28 8.99
CA PHE A 13 -2.33 -0.98 8.83
C PHE A 13 -1.92 -0.94 7.36
N GLN A 14 -2.20 0.17 6.68
CA GLN A 14 -1.89 0.36 5.26
C GLN A 14 -0.77 1.39 5.04
N VAL A 15 0.04 1.14 4.00
CA VAL A 15 1.13 2.04 3.57
C VAL A 15 0.97 2.34 2.08
N ALA A 16 1.03 3.61 1.72
CA ALA A 16 1.11 4.09 0.35
C ALA A 16 2.56 4.44 0.00
N LEU A 17 3.09 3.81 -1.06
CA LEU A 17 4.42 4.04 -1.59
C LEU A 17 4.31 4.61 -3.01
N PRO A 18 4.96 5.74 -3.34
CA PRO A 18 4.93 6.27 -4.71
C PRO A 18 5.38 5.21 -5.72
N GLU A 19 4.63 5.06 -6.81
CA GLU A 19 4.94 4.03 -7.82
C GLU A 19 6.35 4.22 -8.40
N SER A 20 6.78 5.47 -8.58
CA SER A 20 8.14 5.81 -9.03
C SER A 20 9.24 5.27 -8.10
N TYR A 21 8.98 5.22 -6.78
CA TYR A 21 9.91 4.61 -5.83
C TYR A 21 9.91 3.08 -5.98
N ALA A 22 8.72 2.47 -6.06
CA ALA A 22 8.62 1.02 -6.26
C ALA A 22 9.31 0.56 -7.57
N LEU A 23 9.24 1.38 -8.63
CA LEU A 23 9.94 1.12 -9.88
C LEU A 23 11.46 1.24 -9.75
N LYS A 24 11.96 2.21 -8.97
CA LYS A 24 13.40 2.42 -8.75
C LYS A 24 14.06 1.27 -7.99
N PHE A 25 13.36 0.65 -7.04
CA PHE A 25 13.89 -0.39 -6.17
C PHE A 25 13.70 -1.82 -6.72
N GLU A 26 13.55 -1.94 -8.04
CA GLU A 26 13.09 -3.16 -8.72
C GLU A 26 11.79 -3.64 -8.09
N ARG A 27 10.65 -3.28 -8.68
CA ARG A 27 9.29 -3.60 -8.20
C ARG A 27 9.21 -4.97 -7.48
N ARG A 28 9.85 -6.00 -8.02
CA ARG A 28 9.97 -7.35 -7.43
C ARG A 28 10.53 -7.38 -5.99
N SER A 29 11.59 -6.64 -5.67
CA SER A 29 12.21 -6.64 -4.33
C SER A 29 11.29 -6.03 -3.27
N VAL A 30 10.60 -4.93 -3.60
CA VAL A 30 9.61 -4.32 -2.69
C VAL A 30 8.46 -5.29 -2.41
N HIS A 31 7.98 -5.99 -3.44
CA HIS A 31 6.94 -7.01 -3.28
C HIS A 31 7.40 -8.21 -2.46
N LEU A 32 8.59 -8.74 -2.72
CA LEU A 32 9.15 -9.84 -1.94
C LEU A 32 9.30 -9.50 -0.46
N ASP A 33 9.65 -8.26 -0.13
CA ASP A 33 9.76 -7.83 1.27
C ASP A 33 8.38 -7.61 1.91
N ALA A 34 7.42 -7.08 1.16
CA ALA A 34 6.02 -6.99 1.61
C ALA A 34 5.45 -8.39 1.91
N ASP A 35 5.70 -9.37 1.03
CA ASP A 35 5.29 -10.77 1.20
C ASP A 35 5.90 -11.39 2.47
N ARG A 36 7.20 -11.16 2.70
CA ARG A 36 7.90 -11.62 3.92
C ARG A 36 7.32 -11.00 5.19
N LEU A 37 6.78 -9.79 5.09
CA LEU A 37 6.16 -9.06 6.20
C LEU A 37 4.65 -9.33 6.31
N GLY A 38 4.11 -10.31 5.58
CA GLY A 38 2.72 -10.75 5.73
C GLY A 38 1.71 -9.77 5.17
N VAL A 39 2.04 -9.10 4.06
CA VAL A 39 1.06 -8.28 3.34
C VAL A 39 -0.14 -9.14 2.90
N HIS A 40 -1.35 -8.67 3.19
CA HIS A 40 -2.60 -9.39 2.89
C HIS A 40 -3.19 -9.05 1.52
N SER A 41 -2.96 -7.82 1.05
CA SER A 41 -3.35 -7.36 -0.28
C SER A 41 -2.25 -6.45 -0.78
N ILE A 42 -1.61 -6.89 -1.86
CA ILE A 42 -0.37 -6.29 -2.37
C ILE A 42 -0.65 -5.08 -3.28
N HIS A 43 -1.88 -4.94 -3.79
CA HIS A 43 -2.14 -4.00 -4.85
C HIS A 43 -3.51 -3.36 -4.74
N HIS A 44 -3.55 -2.20 -4.09
CA HIS A 44 -4.46 -1.15 -4.51
C HIS A 44 -3.61 -0.01 -5.05
N MET A 45 -3.90 0.46 -6.26
CA MET A 45 -3.32 1.73 -6.68
C MET A 45 -4.16 2.83 -6.06
N ALA A 46 -3.50 3.85 -5.53
CA ALA A 46 -4.15 5.06 -5.06
C ALA A 46 -3.48 6.26 -5.70
N LYS A 47 -4.24 7.34 -5.86
CA LYS A 47 -3.76 8.59 -6.40
C LYS A 47 -4.01 9.70 -5.38
N LYS A 48 -2.99 10.52 -5.13
CA LYS A 48 -3.10 11.72 -4.30
C LYS A 48 -2.34 12.85 -4.97
N ALA A 49 -3.03 13.97 -5.18
CA ALA A 49 -2.48 15.16 -5.84
C ALA A 49 -1.76 14.85 -7.17
N GLY A 50 -2.33 13.97 -7.99
CA GLY A 50 -1.74 13.62 -9.30
C GLY A 50 -0.69 12.50 -9.28
N ILE A 51 -0.22 12.07 -8.10
CA ILE A 51 0.82 11.06 -7.96
C ILE A 51 0.20 9.69 -7.70
N HIS A 52 0.67 8.66 -8.40
CA HIS A 52 0.26 7.26 -8.22
C HIS A 52 1.08 6.56 -7.13
N PHE A 53 0.40 5.73 -6.34
CA PHE A 53 0.97 5.00 -5.21
C PHE A 53 0.50 3.56 -5.23
N CYS A 54 1.41 2.66 -4.90
CA CYS A 54 1.08 1.28 -4.52
C CYS A 54 0.72 1.24 -3.04
N VAL A 55 -0.44 0.68 -2.72
CA VAL A 55 -0.90 0.51 -1.34
C VAL A 55 -0.69 -0.94 -0.90
N PHE A 56 0.02 -1.11 0.20
CA PHE A 56 0.29 -2.39 0.85
C PHE A 56 -0.50 -2.47 2.15
N SER A 57 -1.24 -3.58 2.34
CA SER A 57 -2.06 -3.81 3.54
C SER A 57 -1.43 -4.85 4.45
N PHE A 58 -1.17 -4.51 5.71
CA PHE A 58 -0.57 -5.41 6.71
C PHE A 58 -1.60 -5.79 7.78
N SER A 59 -1.43 -6.97 8.38
CA SER A 59 -2.27 -7.46 9.49
C SER A 59 -1.97 -6.74 10.81
N ASP A 60 -0.76 -6.21 10.98
CA ASP A 60 -0.29 -5.61 12.21
C ASP A 60 0.59 -4.36 11.99
N GLU A 61 0.65 -3.51 13.01
CA GLU A 61 1.39 -2.25 12.97
C GLU A 61 2.91 -2.45 12.88
N ARG A 62 3.44 -3.52 13.47
CA ARG A 62 4.88 -3.77 13.54
C ARG A 62 5.42 -4.08 12.15
N SER A 63 4.72 -4.91 11.39
CA SER A 63 5.03 -5.27 10.00
C SER A 63 4.95 -4.04 9.09
N ARG A 64 3.88 -3.23 9.24
CA ARG A 64 3.74 -1.93 8.57
C ARG A 64 4.93 -1.01 8.83
N ASN A 65 5.29 -0.82 10.11
CA ASN A 65 6.37 0.07 10.51
C ASN A 65 7.75 -0.45 10.06
N ALA A 66 7.96 -1.77 10.06
CA ALA A 66 9.17 -2.39 9.53
C ALA A 66 9.31 -2.15 8.02
N PHE A 67 8.22 -2.33 7.26
CA PHE A 67 8.18 -2.02 5.84
C PHE A 67 8.49 -0.53 5.58
N MET A 68 7.83 0.38 6.32
CA MET A 68 8.06 1.82 6.19
C MET A 68 9.49 2.25 6.51
N ARG A 69 10.14 1.61 7.49
CA ARG A 69 11.55 1.91 7.80
C ARG A 69 12.51 1.53 6.67
N ARG A 70 12.17 0.52 5.87
CA ARG A 70 13.01 0.02 4.77
C ARG A 70 12.77 0.77 3.47
N HIS A 71 11.50 0.95 3.12
CA HIS A 71 11.08 1.47 1.82
C HIS A 71 10.50 2.89 1.89
N GLY A 72 10.29 3.43 3.09
CA GLY A 72 9.59 4.69 3.27
C GLY A 72 8.08 4.56 3.05
N GLY A 73 7.49 5.52 2.34
CA GLY A 73 6.05 5.59 2.16
C GLY A 73 5.33 6.34 3.28
N LYS A 74 4.01 6.43 3.16
CA LYS A 74 3.14 7.16 4.09
C LYS A 74 2.01 6.26 4.55
N VAL A 75 1.48 6.54 5.75
CA VAL A 75 0.24 5.90 6.18
C VAL A 75 -0.85 6.24 5.16
N PHE A 76 -1.57 5.22 4.72
CA PHE A 76 -2.68 5.41 3.80
C PHE A 76 -3.94 5.76 4.60
N GLU A 77 -4.46 6.96 4.37
CA GLU A 77 -5.64 7.50 5.06
C GLU A 77 -6.77 7.69 4.05
N THR A 78 -7.73 6.77 3.97
CA THR A 78 -8.73 6.67 2.89
C THR A 78 -9.50 7.96 2.57
N SER A 79 -9.62 8.92 3.48
CA SER A 79 -10.33 10.19 3.26
C SER A 79 -9.64 11.14 2.27
N GLU A 80 -8.35 10.99 2.00
CA GLU A 80 -7.57 11.94 1.19
C GLU A 80 -7.05 11.37 -0.16
N TRP A 81 -7.46 10.16 -0.53
CA TRP A 81 -6.85 9.42 -1.64
C TRP A 81 -7.92 8.91 -2.60
N GLU A 82 -7.69 9.16 -3.89
CA GLU A 82 -8.50 8.60 -4.97
C GLU A 82 -8.09 7.15 -5.19
N GLN A 83 -9.00 6.19 -5.04
CA GLN A 83 -8.69 4.81 -5.35
C GLN A 83 -8.59 4.63 -6.87
N VAL A 84 -7.48 4.07 -7.33
CA VAL A 84 -7.29 3.65 -8.72
C VAL A 84 -7.54 2.14 -8.76
N VAL A 85 -8.69 1.76 -9.32
CA VAL A 85 -8.94 0.35 -9.65
C VAL A 85 -8.02 0.00 -10.82
N VAL A 86 -7.06 -0.88 -10.57
CA VAL A 86 -6.33 -1.55 -11.65
C VAL A 86 -7.11 -2.81 -11.94
N GLU A 87 -7.73 -2.86 -13.12
CA GLU A 87 -8.33 -4.09 -13.66
C GLU A 87 -7.26 -5.13 -14.01
#